data_AF-A0AAN9Y0G7-F1
#
_entry.id   AF-A0AAN9Y0G7-F1
#
_cell.length_a   1.000
_cell.length_b   1.000
_cell.length_c   1.000
_cell.angle_alpha   90.00
_cell.angle_beta   90.00
_cell.angle_gamma   90.00
#
_symmetry.space_group_name_H-M   'P 1'
#
loop_
_entity.id
_entity.type
_entity.pdbx_description
1 polymer ?
#
loop_
_entity_poly.entity_id
_entity_poly.type
_entity_poly.pdbx_seq_one_letter_code
_entity_poly.pdbx_strand_id
1 'polypeptide(L)'
;MLIDRVVLGKGTSNTGNGARKFFRHHETVSRITEVDHECIKRLYFVMVALTCGKQLNIATLQKFCQETAELFVQRYPWYRMPVKVHKLLVHSVQVTEYLPVPIGIMSEEALEAANKIYRRVRERHTTEKKTIQDLLCYMLAFSDPKLSTLKRPAKDSLDLPQEVLSLLVPQIPVDTEQMLPPNDVDLNIEVDVAYAVENFHD
;
A
#
# COMPACT_ATOMS: atom_id res chain seq x y z
N MET A 1 -12.40 1.42 20.73
CA MET A 1 -12.29 2.01 19.38
C MET A 1 -13.21 3.20 19.35
N LEU A 2 -12.74 4.38 18.97
CA LEU A 2 -13.58 5.58 18.87
C LEU A 2 -14.01 5.73 17.40
N ILE A 3 -15.31 5.63 17.14
CA ILE A 3 -15.90 5.70 15.81
C ILE A 3 -16.74 6.99 15.77
N ASP A 4 -16.63 7.74 14.67
CA ASP A 4 -17.42 8.95 14.38
C ASP A 4 -17.42 10.03 15.48
N ARG A 5 -16.36 10.09 16.30
CA ARG A 5 -16.16 11.21 17.20
C ARG A 5 -15.61 12.40 16.41
N VAL A 6 -16.23 13.58 16.57
CA VAL A 6 -15.73 14.81 15.93
C VAL A 6 -14.35 15.17 16.50
N VAL A 7 -13.39 15.42 15.61
CA VAL A 7 -12.03 15.84 15.95
C VAL A 7 -11.73 17.16 15.28
N LEU A 8 -11.34 18.16 16.07
CA LEU A 8 -11.02 19.50 15.59
C LEU A 8 -9.94 19.45 14.51
N GLY A 9 -10.21 20.05 13.35
CA GLY A 9 -9.28 20.12 12.22
C GLY A 9 -9.12 18.83 11.40
N LYS A 10 -9.83 17.74 11.72
CA LYS A 10 -9.75 16.46 10.98
C LYS A 10 -11.09 15.88 10.54
N GLY A 11 -12.21 16.44 11.02
CA GLY A 11 -13.56 15.93 10.76
C GLY A 11 -13.92 14.84 11.76
N THR A 12 -13.51 13.60 11.51
CA THR A 12 -13.88 12.43 12.35
C THR A 12 -12.67 11.71 12.93
N SER A 13 -12.91 10.87 13.94
CA SER A 13 -11.89 10.03 14.58
C SER A 13 -11.56 8.75 13.81
N ASN A 14 -12.11 8.57 12.61
CA ASN A 14 -11.95 7.34 11.84
C ASN A 14 -10.55 7.32 11.22
N THR A 15 -9.72 6.37 11.68
CA THR A 15 -8.35 6.17 11.20
C THR A 15 -8.24 4.91 10.34
N GLY A 16 -7.17 4.75 9.57
CA GLY A 16 -6.92 3.52 8.80
C GLY A 16 -6.87 2.25 9.68
N ASN A 17 -6.32 2.36 10.90
CA ASN A 17 -6.38 1.27 11.89
C ASN A 17 -7.81 0.97 12.33
N GLY A 18 -8.64 2.01 12.43
CA GLY A 18 -10.06 1.89 12.65
C GLY A 18 -10.73 1.09 11.53
N ALA A 19 -10.58 1.55 10.29
CA ALA A 19 -11.15 0.90 9.12
C ALA A 19 -10.72 -0.58 9.00
N ARG A 20 -9.43 -0.91 9.19
CA ARG A 20 -8.93 -2.29 9.16
C ARG A 20 -9.65 -3.20 10.17
N LYS A 21 -9.86 -2.72 11.39
CA LYS A 21 -10.56 -3.49 12.43
C LYS A 21 -12.07 -3.60 12.16
N PHE A 22 -12.68 -2.55 11.60
CA PHE A 22 -14.08 -2.56 11.19
C PHE A 22 -14.34 -3.67 10.17
N PHE A 23 -13.57 -3.71 9.09
CA PHE A 23 -13.79 -4.70 8.03
C PHE A 23 -13.34 -6.12 8.40
N ARG A 24 -12.32 -6.28 9.25
CA ARG A 24 -11.90 -7.60 9.76
C ARG A 24 -13.00 -8.30 10.57
N HIS A 25 -13.88 -7.55 11.22
CA HIS A 25 -14.98 -8.08 12.03
C HIS A 25 -16.35 -7.80 11.38
N HIS A 26 -16.45 -8.01 10.06
CA HIS A 26 -17.64 -7.70 9.26
C HIS A 26 -18.94 -8.30 9.82
N GLU A 27 -18.91 -9.51 10.39
CA GLU A 27 -20.08 -10.13 11.07
C GLU A 27 -20.55 -9.33 12.28
N THR A 28 -19.62 -8.96 13.16
CA THR A 28 -19.95 -8.21 14.37
C THR A 28 -20.43 -6.80 14.01
N VAL A 29 -19.79 -6.18 13.02
CA VAL A 29 -20.17 -4.87 12.51
C VAL A 29 -21.57 -4.92 11.91
N SER A 30 -21.84 -5.87 11.01
CA SER A 30 -23.16 -6.04 10.39
C SER A 30 -24.26 -6.18 11.44
N ARG A 31 -24.02 -6.97 12.50
CA ARG A 31 -24.97 -7.12 13.62
C ARG A 31 -25.20 -5.81 14.39
N ILE A 32 -24.18 -4.97 14.56
CA ILE A 32 -24.28 -3.73 15.33
C ILE A 32 -24.90 -2.60 14.50
N THR A 33 -24.50 -2.47 13.23
CA THR A 33 -24.93 -1.38 12.36
C THR A 33 -26.19 -1.70 11.57
N GLU A 34 -26.69 -2.95 11.66
CA GLU A 34 -27.83 -3.47 10.91
C GLU A 34 -27.66 -3.36 9.38
N VAL A 35 -26.41 -3.25 8.93
CA VAL A 35 -26.03 -3.23 7.52
C VAL A 35 -25.84 -4.67 7.06
N ASP A 36 -26.36 -4.99 5.89
CA ASP A 36 -26.19 -6.29 5.22
C ASP A 36 -24.74 -6.79 5.28
N HIS A 37 -24.59 -7.98 5.83
CA HIS A 37 -23.31 -8.65 6.05
C HIS A 37 -22.54 -8.86 4.75
N GLU A 38 -23.23 -9.28 3.70
CA GLU A 38 -22.61 -9.64 2.43
C GLU A 38 -22.04 -8.40 1.73
N CYS A 39 -22.76 -7.28 1.78
CA CYS A 39 -22.26 -5.99 1.31
C CYS A 39 -20.93 -5.59 2.01
N ILE A 40 -20.86 -5.69 3.35
CA ILE A 40 -19.63 -5.35 4.09
C ILE A 40 -18.49 -6.31 3.76
N LYS A 41 -18.79 -7.61 3.72
CA LYS A 41 -17.82 -8.68 3.44
C LYS A 41 -17.21 -8.53 2.04
N ARG A 42 -18.04 -8.31 1.01
CA ARG A 42 -17.55 -8.16 -0.36
C ARG A 42 -16.72 -6.89 -0.54
N LEU A 43 -17.13 -5.77 0.05
CA LEU A 43 -16.32 -4.55 0.05
C LEU A 43 -14.96 -4.76 0.72
N TYR A 44 -14.93 -5.47 1.85
CA TYR A 44 -13.68 -5.84 2.51
C TYR A 44 -12.76 -6.62 1.58
N PHE A 45 -13.27 -7.65 0.91
CA PHE A 45 -12.47 -8.48 0.01
C PHE A 45 -11.95 -7.72 -1.20
N VAL A 46 -12.75 -6.83 -1.81
CA VAL A 46 -12.25 -5.97 -2.88
C VAL A 46 -11.09 -5.12 -2.39
N MET A 47 -11.20 -4.50 -1.21
CA MET A 47 -10.11 -3.69 -0.66
C MET A 47 -8.87 -4.52 -0.34
N VAL A 48 -9.02 -5.72 0.23
CA VAL A 48 -7.89 -6.62 0.50
C VAL A 48 -7.23 -7.08 -0.80
N ALA A 49 -8.01 -7.42 -1.82
CA ALA A 49 -7.50 -7.81 -3.13
C ALA A 49 -6.65 -6.69 -3.76
N LEU A 50 -7.13 -5.45 -3.74
CA LEU A 50 -6.39 -4.31 -4.30
C LEU A 50 -5.14 -3.93 -3.48
N THR A 51 -5.16 -4.16 -2.16
CA THR A 51 -4.07 -3.77 -1.25
C THR A 51 -3.05 -4.88 -1.01
N CYS A 52 -3.29 -6.12 -1.45
CA CYS A 52 -2.40 -7.25 -1.17
C CYS A 52 -1.04 -7.19 -1.89
N GLY A 53 -0.89 -6.28 -2.86
CA GLY A 53 0.37 -6.11 -3.62
C GLY A 53 0.67 -7.23 -4.61
N LYS A 54 -0.31 -8.11 -4.91
CA LYS A 54 -0.20 -9.19 -5.90
C LYS A 54 -0.99 -8.88 -7.17
N GLN A 55 -0.64 -9.54 -8.27
CA GLN A 55 -1.37 -9.39 -9.53
C GLN A 55 -2.75 -10.05 -9.46
N LEU A 56 -3.77 -9.29 -9.89
CA LEU A 56 -5.17 -9.69 -9.90
C LEU A 56 -5.60 -10.16 -11.28
N ASN A 57 -6.47 -11.17 -11.32
CA ASN A 57 -7.11 -11.58 -12.56
C ASN A 57 -8.26 -10.62 -12.87
N ILE A 58 -8.07 -9.81 -13.92
CA ILE A 58 -8.97 -8.72 -14.31
C ILE A 58 -10.41 -9.22 -14.55
N ALA A 59 -10.57 -10.34 -15.25
CA ALA A 59 -11.90 -10.89 -15.56
C ALA A 59 -12.65 -11.32 -14.29
N THR A 60 -11.95 -12.00 -13.36
CA THR A 60 -12.56 -12.39 -12.09
C THR A 60 -12.88 -11.20 -11.18
N LEU A 61 -12.00 -10.21 -11.14
CA LEU A 61 -12.19 -8.98 -10.38
C LEU A 61 -13.38 -8.18 -10.92
N GLN A 62 -13.48 -8.05 -12.25
CA GLN A 62 -14.58 -7.33 -12.90
C GLN A 62 -15.93 -7.94 -12.56
N LYS A 63 -16.05 -9.26 -12.70
CA LYS A 63 -17.26 -9.99 -12.33
C LYS A 63 -17.61 -9.79 -10.85
N PHE A 64 -16.62 -9.95 -9.97
CA PHE A 64 -16.84 -9.81 -8.52
C PHE A 64 -17.28 -8.40 -8.13
N CYS A 65 -16.67 -7.37 -8.71
CA CYS A 65 -17.02 -5.97 -8.49
C CYS A 65 -18.42 -5.62 -9.03
N GLN A 66 -18.77 -6.13 -10.22
CA GLN A 66 -20.09 -5.90 -10.80
C GLN A 66 -21.20 -6.53 -9.96
N GLU A 67 -21.05 -7.80 -9.56
CA GLU A 67 -21.99 -8.48 -8.67
C GLU A 67 -22.14 -7.73 -7.33
N THR A 68 -21.04 -7.17 -6.81
CA THR A 68 -21.06 -6.38 -5.56
C THR A 68 -21.79 -5.05 -5.74
N ALA A 69 -21.64 -4.40 -6.89
CA ALA A 69 -22.36 -3.16 -7.19
C ALA A 69 -23.87 -3.40 -7.36
N GLU A 70 -24.25 -4.48 -8.03
CA GLU A 70 -25.65 -4.89 -8.19
C GLU A 70 -26.28 -5.21 -6.83
N LEU A 71 -25.59 -5.97 -5.98
CA LEU A 71 -26.02 -6.26 -4.62
C LEU A 71 -26.26 -4.97 -3.80
N PHE A 72 -25.33 -4.01 -3.90
CA PHE A 72 -25.45 -2.74 -3.19
C PHE A 72 -26.72 -1.96 -3.61
N VAL A 73 -26.97 -1.85 -4.92
CA VAL A 73 -28.14 -1.14 -5.46
C VAL A 73 -29.44 -1.85 -5.09
N GLN A 74 -29.46 -3.18 -5.12
CA GLN A 74 -30.64 -3.97 -4.72
C GLN A 74 -30.97 -3.82 -3.23
N ARG A 75 -29.95 -3.81 -2.36
CA ARG A 75 -30.14 -3.71 -0.89
C ARG A 75 -30.43 -2.28 -0.43
N TYR A 76 -29.84 -1.29 -1.08
CA TYR A 76 -29.94 0.12 -0.68
C TYR A 76 -30.34 1.03 -1.84
N PRO A 77 -31.51 0.83 -2.47
CA PRO A 77 -31.94 1.65 -3.61
C PRO A 77 -32.16 3.13 -3.23
N TRP A 78 -32.45 3.39 -1.96
CA TRP A 78 -32.64 4.72 -1.40
C TRP A 78 -31.33 5.50 -1.19
N TYR A 79 -30.19 4.81 -1.16
CA TYR A 79 -28.90 5.43 -0.88
C TYR A 79 -28.04 5.50 -2.13
N ARG A 80 -27.74 6.71 -2.60
CA ARG A 80 -26.82 6.90 -3.72
C ARG A 80 -25.44 6.39 -3.34
N MET A 81 -24.89 5.48 -4.16
CA MET A 81 -23.56 4.91 -3.94
C MET A 81 -22.50 6.03 -3.78
N PRO A 82 -21.73 6.03 -2.67
CA PRO A 82 -20.71 7.04 -2.43
C PRO A 82 -19.64 7.02 -3.53
N VAL A 83 -19.12 8.19 -3.91
CA VAL A 83 -18.14 8.33 -4.99
C VAL A 83 -16.90 7.44 -4.79
N LYS A 84 -16.42 7.28 -3.54
CA LYS A 84 -15.29 6.39 -3.23
C LYS A 84 -15.61 4.91 -3.48
N VAL A 85 -16.82 4.47 -3.09
CA VAL A 85 -17.29 3.08 -3.32
C VAL A 85 -17.51 2.84 -4.81
N HIS A 86 -18.08 3.83 -5.51
CA HIS A 86 -18.22 3.76 -6.96
C HIS A 86 -16.86 3.65 -7.67
N LYS A 87 -15.88 4.48 -7.30
CA LYS A 87 -14.51 4.37 -7.81
C LYS A 87 -13.88 3.02 -7.48
N LEU A 88 -14.14 2.49 -6.29
CA LEU A 88 -13.65 1.17 -5.86
C LEU A 88 -14.26 0.02 -6.67
N LEU A 89 -15.55 0.05 -7.00
CA LEU A 89 -16.21 -1.06 -7.70
C LEU A 89 -16.12 -0.94 -9.23
N VAL A 90 -16.22 0.28 -9.77
CA VAL A 90 -16.28 0.50 -11.23
C VAL A 90 -14.89 0.79 -11.80
N HIS A 91 -14.15 1.72 -11.20
CA HIS A 91 -12.87 2.18 -11.76
C HIS A 91 -11.67 1.34 -11.33
N SER A 92 -11.78 0.51 -10.29
CA SER A 92 -10.65 -0.32 -9.84
C SER A 92 -10.19 -1.31 -10.92
N VAL A 93 -11.12 -1.88 -11.67
CA VAL A 93 -10.84 -2.81 -12.77
C VAL A 93 -10.03 -2.11 -13.85
N GLN A 94 -10.50 -0.94 -14.30
CA GLN A 94 -9.82 -0.12 -15.31
C GLN A 94 -8.41 0.28 -14.85
N VAL A 95 -8.29 0.74 -13.61
CA VAL A 95 -7.01 1.15 -13.05
C VAL A 95 -6.03 -0.04 -12.96
N THR A 96 -6.52 -1.22 -12.58
CA THR A 96 -5.71 -2.45 -12.50
C THR A 96 -5.26 -2.91 -13.89
N GLU A 97 -6.10 -2.70 -14.92
CA GLU A 97 -5.78 -3.05 -16.30
C GLU A 97 -4.70 -2.15 -16.91
N TYR A 98 -4.73 -0.85 -16.63
CA TYR A 98 -3.76 0.10 -17.19
C TYR A 98 -2.43 0.15 -16.42
N LEU A 99 -2.40 -0.26 -15.15
CA LEU A 99 -1.20 -0.18 -14.32
C LEU A 99 -0.28 -1.39 -14.55
N PRO A 100 1.04 -1.16 -14.78
CA PRO A 100 2.00 -2.25 -14.93
C PRO A 100 2.31 -2.96 -13.60
N VAL A 101 1.99 -2.32 -12.46
CA VAL A 101 2.27 -2.81 -11.11
C VAL A 101 0.99 -2.89 -10.29
N PRO A 102 0.89 -3.82 -9.32
CA PRO A 102 -0.24 -3.88 -8.39
C PRO A 102 -0.49 -2.55 -7.67
N ILE A 103 -1.76 -2.16 -7.59
CA ILE A 103 -2.19 -0.89 -6.98
C ILE A 103 -1.68 -0.74 -5.54
N GLY A 104 -1.68 -1.82 -4.76
CA GLY A 104 -1.21 -1.81 -3.37
C GLY A 104 0.23 -1.34 -3.19
N ILE A 105 1.10 -1.54 -4.19
CA ILE A 105 2.50 -1.10 -4.16
C ILE A 105 2.59 0.42 -4.34
N MET A 106 1.65 1.02 -5.06
CA MET A 106 1.55 2.47 -5.28
C MET A 106 0.82 3.21 -4.14
N SER A 107 0.66 2.57 -2.98
CA SER A 107 -0.10 3.11 -1.86
C SER A 107 0.59 4.30 -1.18
N GLU A 108 -0.21 5.30 -0.80
CA GLU A 108 0.24 6.45 0.00
C GLU A 108 0.63 6.07 1.44
N GLU A 109 0.20 4.89 1.94
CA GLU A 109 0.46 4.46 3.32
C GLU A 109 1.96 4.45 3.68
N ALA A 110 2.83 4.17 2.70
CA ALA A 110 4.28 4.19 2.89
C ALA A 110 4.79 5.61 3.21
N LEU A 111 4.29 6.63 2.52
CA LEU A 111 4.66 8.04 2.75
C LEU A 111 4.08 8.56 4.08
N GLU A 112 2.85 8.19 4.41
CA GLU A 112 2.27 8.52 5.72
C GLU A 112 3.06 7.89 6.89
N ALA A 113 3.56 6.67 6.71
CA ALA A 113 4.44 6.03 7.68
C ALA A 113 5.78 6.77 7.80
N ALA A 114 6.35 7.21 6.67
CA ALA A 114 7.58 8.00 6.63
C ALA A 114 7.44 9.34 7.39
N ASN A 115 6.25 9.96 7.42
CA ASN A 115 6.02 11.17 8.20
C ASN A 115 6.27 10.99 9.71
N LYS A 116 6.11 9.78 10.25
CA LYS A 116 6.46 9.48 11.66
C LYS A 116 7.97 9.48 11.87
N ILE A 117 8.72 8.98 10.88
CA ILE A 117 10.18 8.98 10.89
C ILE A 117 10.67 10.42 10.79
N TYR A 118 10.12 11.20 9.86
CA TYR A 118 10.44 12.61 9.68
C TYR A 118 10.35 13.41 10.98
N ARG A 119 9.24 13.28 11.73
CA ARG A 119 9.06 13.96 13.02
C ARG A 119 10.12 13.54 14.04
N ARG A 120 10.40 12.24 14.12
CA ARG A 120 11.42 11.69 15.03
C ARG A 120 12.83 12.20 14.70
N VAL A 121 13.17 12.32 13.42
CA VAL A 121 14.47 12.81 12.96
C VAL A 121 14.61 14.29 13.31
N ARG A 122 13.59 15.10 13.03
CA ARG A 122 13.54 16.53 13.41
C ARG A 122 13.71 16.75 14.92
N GLU A 123 13.20 15.85 15.76
CA GLU A 123 13.31 16.01 17.22
C GLU A 123 14.69 15.63 17.76
N ARG A 124 15.43 14.72 17.10
CA ARG A 124 16.59 14.03 17.72
C ARG A 124 17.90 14.13 16.95
N HIS A 125 17.86 14.44 15.66
CA HIS A 125 19.01 14.31 14.76
C HIS A 125 19.29 15.58 13.94
N THR A 126 18.49 16.64 14.11
CA THR A 126 18.69 17.91 13.40
C THR A 126 19.19 18.99 14.34
N THR A 127 20.13 19.80 13.85
CA THR A 127 20.54 21.02 14.53
C THR A 127 19.67 22.20 14.10
N GLU A 128 19.44 23.16 15.01
CA GLU A 128 18.57 24.32 14.75
C GLU A 128 19.00 25.10 13.48
N LYS A 129 20.31 25.27 13.29
CA LYS A 129 20.88 26.06 12.18
C LYS A 129 20.84 25.37 10.81
N LYS A 130 20.83 24.04 10.77
CA LYS A 130 20.86 23.24 9.52
C LYS A 130 19.73 22.22 9.45
N THR A 131 18.57 22.57 10.00
CA THR A 131 17.43 21.67 10.17
C THR A 131 17.07 20.91 8.90
N ILE A 132 16.94 21.61 7.76
CA ILE A 132 16.52 21.00 6.50
C ILE A 132 17.63 20.12 5.90
N GLN A 133 18.88 20.57 5.98
CA GLN A 133 20.03 19.83 5.45
C GLN A 133 20.22 18.51 6.21
N ASP A 134 20.24 18.57 7.54
CA ASP A 134 20.41 17.39 8.40
C ASP A 134 19.27 16.38 8.18
N LEU A 135 18.04 16.88 8.05
CA LEU A 135 16.86 16.06 7.80
C LEU A 135 16.91 15.40 6.42
N LEU A 136 17.31 16.13 5.39
CA LEU A 136 17.45 15.60 4.04
C LEU A 136 18.56 14.53 3.98
N CYS A 137 19.74 14.82 4.54
CA CYS A 137 20.84 13.86 4.60
C CYS A 137 20.43 12.56 5.31
N TYR A 138 19.70 12.67 6.44
CA TYR A 138 19.19 11.49 7.14
C TYR A 138 18.18 10.71 6.30
N MET A 139 17.22 11.40 5.67
CA MET A 139 16.19 10.74 4.86
C MET A 139 16.78 10.07 3.62
N LEU A 140 17.80 10.65 3.00
CA LEU A 140 18.54 10.04 1.88
C LEU A 140 19.24 8.75 2.31
N ALA A 141 19.99 8.78 3.42
CA ALA A 141 20.63 7.59 3.97
C ALA A 141 19.60 6.52 4.39
N PHE A 142 18.43 6.94 4.88
CA PHE A 142 17.35 6.02 5.22
C PHE A 142 16.79 5.29 3.99
N SER A 143 16.66 6.00 2.85
CA SER A 143 16.14 5.47 1.58
C SER A 143 17.15 4.70 0.73
N ASP A 144 18.42 4.65 1.13
CA ASP A 144 19.46 3.93 0.38
C ASP A 144 19.10 2.43 0.23
N PRO A 145 18.98 1.91 -1.00
CA PRO A 145 18.65 0.51 -1.25
C PRO A 145 19.66 -0.47 -0.66
N LYS A 146 20.97 -0.19 -0.75
CA LYS A 146 22.03 -1.06 -0.20
C LYS A 146 21.91 -1.15 1.32
N LEU A 147 21.69 -0.02 1.99
CA LEU A 147 21.46 0.01 3.44
C LEU A 147 20.14 -0.65 3.81
N SER A 148 19.11 -0.51 2.97
CA SER A 148 17.81 -1.13 3.21
C SER A 148 17.86 -2.66 3.13
N THR A 149 18.63 -3.23 2.19
CA THR A 149 18.81 -4.68 2.05
C THR A 149 19.52 -5.31 3.24
N LEU A 150 20.41 -4.56 3.92
CA LEU A 150 21.09 -5.01 5.13
C LEU A 150 20.18 -5.00 6.38
N LYS A 151 19.08 -4.25 6.35
CA LYS A 151 18.12 -4.23 7.45
C LYS A 151 17.37 -5.57 7.47
N ARG A 152 16.96 -6.02 8.66
CA ARG A 152 16.14 -7.21 8.79
C ARG A 152 14.85 -7.04 7.98
N PRO A 153 14.47 -8.01 7.12
CA PRO A 153 13.20 -7.93 6.42
C PRO A 153 12.06 -7.91 7.43
N ALA A 154 11.00 -7.18 7.10
CA ALA A 154 9.78 -7.20 7.89
C ALA A 154 9.21 -8.63 7.91
N LYS A 155 8.44 -8.97 8.95
CA LYS A 155 7.67 -10.22 8.95
C LYS A 155 6.62 -10.14 7.85
N ASP A 156 6.75 -10.99 6.84
CA ASP A 156 5.72 -11.22 5.84
C ASP A 156 4.79 -12.34 6.29
N SER A 157 3.52 -12.01 6.49
CA SER A 157 2.35 -12.86 6.27
C SER A 157 1.12 -12.21 6.92
N LEU A 158 0.30 -11.55 6.10
CA LEU A 158 -1.13 -11.55 6.39
C LEU A 158 -1.74 -12.71 5.63
N ASP A 159 -2.36 -13.63 6.35
CA ASP A 159 -3.19 -14.67 5.74
C ASP A 159 -4.31 -14.00 4.96
N LEU A 160 -4.29 -14.19 3.64
CA LEU A 160 -5.31 -13.68 2.74
C LEU A 160 -6.56 -14.57 2.84
N PRO A 161 -7.77 -13.99 2.87
CA PRO A 161 -9.00 -14.76 2.79
C PRO A 161 -9.06 -15.61 1.53
N GLN A 162 -9.67 -16.80 1.61
CA GLN A 162 -9.77 -17.75 0.50
C GLN A 162 -10.46 -17.11 -0.72
N GLU A 163 -11.48 -16.28 -0.49
CA GLU A 163 -12.18 -15.56 -1.55
C GLU A 163 -11.27 -14.57 -2.27
N VAL A 164 -10.32 -13.94 -1.57
CA VAL A 164 -9.33 -13.06 -2.19
C VAL A 164 -8.32 -13.87 -3.00
N LEU A 165 -7.91 -15.03 -2.51
CA LEU A 165 -7.00 -15.93 -3.24
C LEU A 165 -7.58 -16.35 -4.59
N SER A 166 -8.90 -16.52 -4.69
CA SER A 166 -9.58 -16.84 -5.95
C SER A 166 -9.53 -15.72 -7.00
N LEU A 167 -9.25 -14.48 -6.59
CA LEU A 167 -9.14 -13.31 -7.48
C LEU A 167 -7.70 -13.08 -7.99
N LEU A 168 -6.72 -13.81 -7.45
CA LEU A 168 -5.32 -13.66 -7.84
C LEU A 168 -5.02 -14.43 -9.12
N VAL A 169 -4.06 -13.94 -9.90
CA VAL A 169 -3.49 -14.73 -10.99
C VAL A 169 -2.74 -15.92 -10.39
N PRO A 170 -3.04 -17.18 -10.81
CA PRO A 170 -2.28 -18.33 -10.39
C PRO A 170 -0.82 -18.12 -10.80
N GLN A 171 0.09 -18.17 -9.82
CA GLN A 171 1.51 -18.07 -10.10
C GLN A 171 1.91 -19.34 -10.86
N ILE A 172 2.24 -19.21 -12.15
CA ILE A 172 3.02 -20.22 -12.84
C ILE A 172 4.36 -20.26 -12.11
N PRO A 173 4.89 -21.42 -11.71
CA PRO A 173 6.24 -21.49 -11.15
C PRO A 173 7.20 -20.94 -12.22
N VAL A 174 7.73 -19.75 -11.98
CA VAL A 174 8.80 -19.20 -12.81
C VAL A 174 10.07 -19.92 -12.36
N ASP A 175 10.58 -20.83 -13.18
CA ASP A 175 11.89 -21.44 -12.98
C ASP A 175 12.92 -20.32 -12.83
N THR A 176 13.45 -20.19 -11.61
CA THR A 176 14.22 -19.02 -11.17
C THR A 176 15.64 -19.01 -11.77
N GLU A 177 16.01 -20.03 -12.55
CA GLU A 177 17.36 -20.20 -13.09
C GLU A 177 17.69 -19.30 -14.30
N GLN A 178 16.71 -18.71 -14.97
CA GLN A 178 16.96 -17.98 -16.23
C GLN A 178 17.15 -16.45 -16.10
N MET A 179 17.14 -15.88 -14.88
CA MET A 179 17.32 -14.43 -14.68
C MET A 179 18.62 -14.03 -13.96
N LEU A 180 19.53 -14.96 -13.67
CA LEU A 180 20.89 -14.57 -13.28
C LEU A 180 21.60 -14.03 -14.53
N PRO A 181 22.05 -12.76 -14.57
CA PRO A 181 23.02 -12.36 -15.57
C PRO A 181 24.25 -13.26 -15.44
N PRO A 182 24.91 -13.64 -16.55
CA PRO A 182 26.12 -14.45 -16.48
C PRO A 182 27.15 -13.78 -15.57
N ASN A 183 27.61 -14.55 -14.57
CA ASN A 183 28.61 -14.18 -13.58
C ASN A 183 30.01 -14.06 -14.21
N ASP A 184 30.19 -13.18 -15.21
CA ASP A 184 31.51 -12.85 -15.74
C ASP A 184 31.55 -11.39 -16.21
N VAL A 185 31.66 -10.47 -15.24
CA VAL A 185 32.31 -9.18 -15.49
C VAL A 185 33.27 -8.93 -14.33
N ASP A 186 34.55 -9.22 -14.57
CA ASP A 186 35.66 -8.81 -13.71
C ASP A 186 35.60 -7.29 -13.51
N LEU A 187 35.08 -6.87 -12.35
CA LEU A 187 35.12 -5.48 -11.88
C LEU A 187 36.45 -5.21 -11.18
N ASN A 188 37.55 -5.31 -11.93
CA ASN A 188 38.78 -4.59 -11.59
C ASN A 188 38.64 -3.16 -12.12
N ILE A 189 37.92 -2.33 -11.36
CA ILE A 189 37.97 -0.88 -11.52
C ILE A 189 38.65 -0.35 -10.25
N GLU A 190 39.96 -0.16 -10.35
CA GLU A 190 40.67 0.78 -9.49
C GLU A 190 40.10 2.17 -9.79
N VAL A 191 39.16 2.63 -8.95
CA VAL A 191 38.72 4.02 -8.97
C VAL A 191 39.74 4.82 -8.17
N ASP A 192 40.65 5.46 -8.91
CA ASP A 192 41.62 6.40 -8.39
C ASP A 192 40.90 7.60 -7.76
N VAL A 193 40.86 7.65 -6.42
CA VAL A 193 40.10 8.63 -5.62
C VAL A 193 40.73 10.03 -5.67
N ALA A 194 41.81 10.23 -6.44
CA ALA A 194 42.58 11.47 -6.47
C ALA A 194 41.96 12.60 -7.33
N TYR A 195 41.12 12.30 -8.33
CA TYR A 195 40.75 13.32 -9.34
C TYR A 195 39.48 14.14 -9.03
N ALA A 196 38.74 13.83 -7.98
CA ALA A 196 37.47 14.51 -7.66
C ALA A 196 37.60 15.63 -6.62
N VAL A 197 38.78 15.82 -6.01
CA VAL A 197 38.99 16.81 -4.95
C VAL A 197 39.61 18.12 -5.48
N GLU A 198 40.24 18.12 -6.66
CA GLU A 198 40.97 19.30 -7.17
C GLU A 198 40.12 20.32 -7.96
N ASN A 199 38.85 20.05 -8.29
CA ASN A 199 38.03 20.95 -9.11
C ASN A 199 36.90 21.67 -8.34
N PHE A 200 37.04 21.87 -7.04
CA PHE A 200 36.07 22.63 -6.22
C PHE A 200 36.61 23.92 -5.58
N HIS A 201 37.77 24.39 -6.04
CA HIS A 201 38.22 25.76 -5.77
C HIS A 201 38.71 26.38 -7.08
N ASP A 202 37.78 27.07 -7.76
CA ASP A 202 37.97 28.41 -8.36
C ASP A 202 36.59 29.01 -8.71
#